data_AF-W4M3K9-F1
#
_entry.id   AF-W4M3K9-F1
#
_cell.length_a   1.000
_cell.length_b   1.000
_cell.length_c   1.000
_cell.angle_alpha   90.00
_cell.angle_beta   90.00
_cell.angle_gamma   90.00
#
_symmetry.space_group_name_H-M   'P 1'
#
loop_
_entity.id
_entity.type
_entity.pdbx_description
1 polymer ?
#
loop_
_entity_poly.entity_id
_entity_poly.type
_entity_poly.pdbx_seq_one_letter_code
_entity_poly.pdbx_strand_id
1 'polypeptide(L)'
;MSDLADALAELKAKVPEIKRAVVKLNEGFSGDGNAVFSYEGAPSKGPLKPWLLQELPKRLRFEAADERWEPFQAKFSEMGGIAERFIEHETKRSPSVQCRIDPLGIGGVISTHG
;
A
#
# COMPACT_ATOMS: atom_id res chain seq x y z
N MET A 1 -6.17 -7.61 10.59
CA MET A 1 -5.32 -8.44 9.69
C MET A 1 -6.13 -9.26 8.70
N SER A 2 -7.27 -9.85 9.10
CA SER A 2 -8.20 -10.46 8.12
C SER A 2 -8.53 -9.48 7.02
N ASP A 3 -8.88 -8.24 7.35
CA ASP A 3 -9.31 -7.23 6.38
C ASP A 3 -8.21 -6.88 5.36
N LEU A 4 -6.94 -6.81 5.79
CA LEU A 4 -5.81 -6.61 4.88
C LEU A 4 -5.61 -7.83 3.96
N ALA A 5 -5.71 -9.04 4.49
CA ALA A 5 -5.62 -10.25 3.69
C ALA A 5 -6.80 -10.38 2.71
N ASP A 6 -8.00 -9.95 3.11
CA ASP A 6 -9.19 -9.89 2.26
C ASP A 6 -8.97 -8.89 1.12
N ALA A 7 -8.53 -7.66 1.43
CA ALA A 7 -8.23 -6.64 0.43
C ALA A 7 -7.14 -7.10 -0.57
N LEU A 8 -6.06 -7.73 -0.08
CA LEU A 8 -5.00 -8.27 -0.95
C LEU A 8 -5.47 -9.46 -1.79
N ALA A 9 -6.38 -10.29 -1.26
CA ALA A 9 -6.98 -11.39 -2.00
C ALA A 9 -7.91 -10.88 -3.11
N GLU A 10 -8.75 -9.89 -2.81
CA GLU A 10 -9.60 -9.22 -3.79
C GLU A 10 -8.76 -8.54 -4.89
N LEU A 11 -7.66 -7.88 -4.52
CA LEU A 11 -6.77 -7.23 -5.47
C LEU A 11 -6.14 -8.26 -6.43
N LYS A 12 -5.70 -9.41 -5.92
CA LYS A 12 -5.17 -10.52 -6.73
C LYS A 12 -6.25 -11.17 -7.59
N ALA A 13 -7.49 -11.25 -7.12
CA ALA A 13 -8.61 -11.78 -7.90
C ALA A 13 -8.98 -10.85 -9.07
N LYS A 14 -8.94 -9.53 -8.86
CA LYS A 14 -9.19 -8.51 -9.90
C LYS A 14 -8.04 -8.43 -10.91
N VAL A 15 -6.80 -8.64 -10.46
CA VAL A 15 -5.59 -8.57 -11.30
C VAL A 15 -4.74 -9.82 -11.05
N PRO A 16 -5.04 -10.97 -11.69
CA PRO A 16 -4.34 -12.23 -11.46
C PRO A 16 -2.83 -12.16 -11.69
N GLU A 17 -2.36 -11.29 -12.58
CA GLU A 17 -0.95 -11.09 -12.90
C GLU A 17 -0.20 -10.11 -11.96
N ILE A 18 -0.87 -9.55 -10.94
CA ILE A 18 -0.22 -8.62 -10.00
C ILE A 18 0.96 -9.30 -9.29
N LYS A 19 2.10 -8.60 -9.28
CA LYS A 19 3.33 -9.04 -8.62
C LYS A 19 3.50 -8.43 -7.22
N ARG A 20 3.10 -7.17 -7.05
CA ARG A 20 3.29 -6.41 -5.81
C ARG A 20 2.09 -5.52 -5.50
N ALA A 21 1.86 -5.28 -4.21
CA ALA A 21 0.90 -4.30 -3.71
C ALA A 21 1.58 -3.34 -2.71
N VAL A 22 1.11 -2.10 -2.65
CA VAL A 22 1.44 -1.15 -1.58
C VAL A 22 0.30 -1.15 -0.59
N VAL A 23 0.63 -1.24 0.68
CA VAL A 23 -0.27 -1.05 1.82
C VAL A 23 0.09 0.28 2.46
N LYS A 24 -0.90 1.13 2.73
CA LYS A 24 -0.70 2.44 3.36
C LYS A 24 -1.62 2.59 4.56
N LEU A 25 -1.11 3.07 5.67
CA LEU A 25 -1.91 3.46 6.83
C LEU A 25 -2.72 4.74 6.51
N ASN A 26 -3.95 4.84 7.02
CA ASN A 26 -4.81 6.00 6.76
C ASN A 26 -4.23 7.31 7.33
N GLU A 27 -3.59 7.25 8.50
CA GLU A 27 -2.85 8.37 9.09
C GLU A 27 -1.36 8.03 9.17
N GLY A 28 -0.63 8.33 8.10
CA GLY A 28 0.83 8.30 8.08
C GLY A 28 1.39 9.71 8.18
N PHE A 29 1.94 10.09 9.34
CA PHE A 29 2.79 11.27 9.40
C PHE A 29 4.02 11.03 8.51
N SER A 30 4.32 11.97 7.61
CA SER A 30 5.59 12.05 6.86
C SER A 30 5.90 10.98 5.79
N GLY A 31 4.96 10.09 5.43
CA GLY A 31 5.20 9.06 4.40
C GLY A 31 5.83 7.76 4.92
N ASP A 32 6.07 7.65 6.23
CA ASP A 32 6.66 6.48 6.90
C ASP A 32 5.69 5.29 7.06
N GLY A 33 4.46 5.40 6.54
CA GLY A 33 3.38 4.42 6.71
C GLY A 33 3.17 3.45 5.55
N ASN A 34 4.03 3.47 4.54
CA ASN A 34 3.91 2.60 3.37
C ASN A 34 4.63 1.26 3.60
N ALA A 35 4.03 0.20 3.11
CA ALA A 35 4.63 -1.12 3.11
C ALA A 35 4.34 -1.84 1.79
N VAL A 36 5.34 -2.50 1.22
CA VAL A 36 5.19 -3.25 -0.04
C VAL A 36 5.05 -4.74 0.26
N PHE A 37 4.02 -5.37 -0.32
CA PHE A 37 3.80 -6.80 -0.28
C PHE A 37 4.13 -7.43 -1.64
N SER A 38 4.81 -8.58 -1.64
CA SER A 38 5.08 -9.38 -2.85
C SER A 38 4.18 -10.61 -2.92
N TYR A 39 3.51 -10.80 -4.06
CA TYR A 39 2.73 -12.00 -4.39
C TYR A 39 3.58 -13.13 -4.99
N GLU A 40 4.91 -12.99 -5.01
CA GLU A 40 5.79 -14.04 -5.50
C GLU A 40 5.59 -15.34 -4.70
N GLY A 41 5.40 -16.46 -5.40
CA GLY A 41 5.10 -17.75 -4.77
C GLY A 41 3.68 -17.88 -4.22
N ALA A 42 2.78 -16.92 -4.50
CA ALA A 42 1.37 -17.05 -4.18
C ALA A 42 0.75 -18.24 -4.94
N PRO A 43 -0.15 -19.01 -4.31
CA PRO A 43 -0.83 -20.12 -4.96
C PRO A 43 -1.66 -19.61 -6.14
N SER A 44 -1.50 -20.25 -7.30
CA SER A 44 -2.30 -19.96 -8.51
C SER A 44 -3.69 -20.61 -8.46
N LYS A 45 -3.86 -21.65 -7.63
CA LYS A 45 -5.12 -22.35 -7.37
C LYS A 45 -5.21 -22.67 -5.87
N GLY A 46 -6.35 -22.41 -5.26
CA GLY A 46 -6.59 -22.67 -3.83
C GLY A 46 -6.84 -21.40 -2.99
N PRO A 47 -7.02 -21.56 -1.67
CA PRO A 47 -7.40 -20.45 -0.80
C PRO A 47 -6.21 -19.50 -0.59
N LEU A 48 -6.28 -18.32 -1.20
CA LEU A 48 -5.23 -17.31 -1.13
C LEU A 48 -5.13 -16.63 0.24
N LYS A 49 -6.26 -16.43 0.92
CA LYS A 49 -6.34 -15.72 2.21
C LYS A 49 -5.50 -16.38 3.34
N PRO A 50 -5.57 -17.70 3.58
CA PRO A 50 -4.69 -18.35 4.56
C PRO A 50 -3.20 -18.19 4.25
N TRP A 51 -2.82 -18.25 2.97
CA TRP A 51 -1.44 -18.01 2.53
C TRP A 51 -1.02 -16.56 2.82
N LEU A 52 -1.87 -15.58 2.51
CA LEU A 52 -1.61 -14.18 2.80
C LEU A 52 -1.39 -13.94 4.30
N LEU A 53 -2.24 -14.49 5.17
CA LEU A 53 -2.10 -14.35 6.62
C LEU A 53 -0.77 -14.91 7.15
N GLN A 54 -0.26 -15.98 6.56
CA GLN A 54 1.03 -16.59 6.93
C GLN A 54 2.24 -15.81 6.38
N GLU A 55 2.10 -15.22 5.20
CA GLU A 55 3.20 -14.59 4.49
C GLU A 55 3.31 -13.08 4.73
N LEU A 56 2.23 -12.42 5.16
CA LEU A 56 2.20 -11.00 5.49
C LEU A 56 3.35 -10.60 6.46
N PRO A 57 3.55 -11.24 7.62
CA PRO A 57 4.65 -10.89 8.53
C PRO A 57 6.05 -11.07 7.92
N LYS A 58 6.19 -11.96 6.93
CA LYS A 58 7.48 -12.34 6.34
C LYS A 58 7.83 -11.52 5.11
N ARG A 59 6.82 -11.08 4.37
CA ARG A 59 6.97 -10.47 3.02
C ARG A 59 6.66 -9.00 2.98
N LEU A 60 5.98 -8.46 3.99
CA LEU A 60 5.77 -7.03 4.05
C LEU A 60 7.13 -6.34 4.26
N ARG A 61 7.41 -5.34 3.43
CA ARG A 61 8.64 -4.54 3.47
C ARG A 61 8.25 -3.10 3.75
N PHE A 62 8.69 -2.57 4.88
CA PHE A 62 8.37 -1.22 5.31
C PHE A 62 9.34 -0.22 4.69
N GLU A 63 8.85 0.97 4.34
CA GLU A 63 9.71 2.06 3.87
C GLU A 63 10.48 2.72 5.03
N ALA A 64 9.88 2.78 6.22
CA ALA A 64 10.53 3.27 7.43
C ALA A 64 11.48 2.22 8.03
N ALA A 65 12.72 2.62 8.30
CA ALA A 65 13.80 1.72 8.74
C ALA A 65 13.52 1.04 10.10
N ASP A 66 12.75 1.70 10.97
CA ASP A 66 12.43 1.21 12.32
C ASP A 66 11.06 0.53 12.42
N GLU A 67 10.28 0.51 11.33
CA GLU A 67 8.96 -0.10 11.34
C GLU A 67 9.07 -1.63 11.24
N ARG A 68 8.41 -2.32 12.16
CA ARG A 68 8.35 -3.77 12.23
C ARG A 68 6.91 -4.23 12.05
N TRP A 69 6.74 -5.53 11.83
CA TRP A 69 5.42 -6.12 11.60
C TRP A 69 4.45 -5.88 12.77
N GLU A 70 4.90 -6.07 14.01
CA GLU A 70 4.03 -6.00 15.19
C GLU A 70 3.48 -4.58 15.44
N PRO A 71 4.31 -3.51 15.45
CA PRO A 71 3.82 -2.13 15.52
C PRO A 71 2.91 -1.77 14.33
N PHE A 72 3.27 -2.20 13.12
CA PHE A 72 2.47 -1.92 11.93
C PHE A 72 1.09 -2.57 12.00
N GLN A 73 1.03 -3.85 12.41
CA GLN A 73 -0.24 -4.57 12.58
C GLN A 73 -1.14 -3.89 13.62
N ALA A 74 -0.57 -3.40 14.71
CA ALA A 74 -1.31 -2.67 15.74
C ALA A 74 -1.89 -1.37 15.17
N LYS A 75 -1.05 -0.53 14.55
CA LYS A 75 -1.43 0.71 13.87
C LYS A 75 -2.51 0.48 12.80
N PHE A 76 -2.36 -0.53 11.96
CA PHE A 76 -3.34 -0.86 10.92
C PHE A 76 -4.68 -1.30 11.52
N SER A 77 -4.67 -2.01 12.64
CA SER A 77 -5.90 -2.45 13.29
C SER A 77 -6.64 -1.30 13.99
N GLU A 78 -5.90 -0.27 14.43
CA GLU A 78 -6.47 0.92 15.07
C GLU A 78 -6.98 1.95 14.06
N MET A 79 -6.20 2.23 13.00
CA MET A 79 -6.46 3.32 12.06
C MET A 79 -7.04 2.87 10.72
N GLY A 80 -6.95 1.57 10.41
CA GLY A 80 -7.20 1.03 9.07
C GLY A 80 -6.12 1.46 8.06
N GLY A 81 -6.39 1.12 6.80
CA GLY A 81 -5.50 1.48 5.69
C GLY A 81 -6.03 1.03 4.34
N ILE A 82 -5.28 1.34 3.30
CA ILE A 82 -5.59 0.98 1.92
C ILE A 82 -4.54 0.02 1.35
N ALA A 83 -4.96 -0.89 0.47
CA ALA A 83 -4.08 -1.76 -0.31
C ALA A 83 -4.27 -1.47 -1.81
N GLU A 84 -3.19 -1.05 -2.47
CA GLU A 84 -3.19 -0.61 -3.86
C GLU A 84 -2.22 -1.44 -4.70
N ARG A 85 -2.50 -1.57 -6.00
CA ARG A 85 -1.58 -2.24 -6.92
C ARG A 85 -0.27 -1.44 -7.04
N PHE A 86 0.86 -2.11 -6.85
CA PHE A 86 2.16 -1.52 -7.16
C PHE A 86 2.42 -1.63 -8.67
N ILE A 87 2.52 -0.48 -9.34
CA ILE A 87 2.84 -0.45 -10.77
C ILE A 87 4.36 -0.31 -10.94
N GLU A 88 5.00 -1.34 -11.50
CA GLU A 88 6.42 -1.32 -11.84
C GLU A 88 6.60 -0.51 -13.13
N HIS A 89 7.06 0.74 -13.04
CA HIS A 89 7.55 1.49 -14.20
C HIS A 89 9.00 1.88 -13.97
N GLU A 90 9.87 1.58 -14.96
CA GLU A 90 11.30 1.93 -14.99
C GLU A 90 11.56 3.44 -15.00
N THR A 91 10.52 4.25 -15.14
CA THR A 91 10.58 5.72 -15.03
C THR A 91 9.39 6.18 -14.18
N LYS A 92 9.52 6.11 -12.85
CA LYS A 92 8.59 6.81 -11.94
C LYS A 92 8.80 8.32 -12.10
N ARG A 93 8.14 8.94 -13.09
CA ARG A 93 7.79 10.35 -12.95
C ARG A 93 6.60 10.38 -12.00
N SER A 94 6.87 10.69 -10.74
CA SER A 94 5.86 11.10 -9.77
C SER A 94 5.73 12.62 -9.87
N PRO A 95 4.96 13.18 -10.83
CA PRO A 95 4.70 14.61 -10.79
C PRO A 95 3.93 14.88 -9.50
N SER A 96 4.60 15.46 -8.51
CA SER A 96 3.93 16.01 -7.35
C SER A 96 3.28 17.32 -7.80
N VAL A 97 1.97 17.42 -7.63
CA VAL A 97 1.26 18.69 -7.76
C VAL A 97 0.80 19.07 -6.36
N GLN A 98 1.31 20.20 -5.88
CA GLN A 98 0.83 20.80 -4.64
C GLN A 98 -0.32 21.74 -5.00
N CYS A 99 -1.55 21.32 -4.73
CA CYS A 99 -2.75 22.15 -4.89
C CYS A 99 -3.06 22.85 -3.56
N ARG A 100 -3.14 24.19 -3.59
CA ARG A 100 -3.71 24.97 -2.47
C ARG A 100 -5.20 25.16 -2.74
N ILE A 101 -6.05 24.73 -1.81
CA ILE A 101 -7.49 25.00 -1.84
C ILE A 101 -7.76 26.14 -0.83
N ASP A 102 -8.33 27.25 -1.30
CA ASP A 102 -8.84 28.31 -0.44
C ASP A 102 -10.30 28.00 -0.02
N PRO A 103 -10.87 28.67 1.01
CA PRO A 103 -12.26 28.43 1.43
C PRO A 103 -13.32 28.82 0.38
N LEU A 104 -12.91 29.31 -0.79
CA LEU A 104 -13.76 29.84 -1.85
C LEU A 104 -13.71 29.00 -3.14
N GLY A 105 -12.93 27.90 -3.18
CA GLY A 105 -13.02 26.88 -4.21
C GLY A 105 -12.22 27.12 -5.48
N ILE A 106 -11.19 27.98 -5.47
CA ILE A 106 -10.33 28.19 -6.64
C ILE A 106 -8.94 27.58 -6.39
N GLY A 107 -8.71 26.39 -6.97
CA GLY A 107 -7.42 25.71 -6.93
C GLY A 107 -6.46 26.24 -8.01
N GLY A 108 -5.37 26.89 -7.59
CA GLY A 108 -4.25 27.26 -8.46
C GLY A 108 -3.09 26.27 -8.34
N VAL A 109 -2.51 25.86 -9.47
CA VAL A 109 -1.28 25.04 -9.55
C VAL A 109 -0.07 25.92 -9.25
N ILE A 110 0.72 25.60 -8.23
CA ILE A 110 1.82 26.48 -7.75
C ILE A 110 3.23 26.03 -8.19
N SER A 111 3.47 24.78 -8.56
CA SER A 111 4.76 24.38 -9.19
C SER A 111 4.74 22.95 -9.76
N THR A 112 5.51 22.72 -10.82
CA THR A 112 5.97 21.39 -11.26
C THR A 112 7.50 21.41 -11.26
N HIS A 113 8.14 20.58 -10.45
CA HIS A 113 9.58 20.34 -10.59
C HIS A 113 9.76 19.00 -11.32
N GLY A 114 10.51 19.04 -12.43
CA GLY A 114 10.91 17.87 -13.22
C GLY A 114 12.16 17.19 -12.68
#